data_AF-A0A5E8CJ40-F1
#
_entry.id   AF-A0A5E8CJ40-F1
#
_cell.length_a   1.000
_cell.length_b   1.000
_cell.length_c   1.000
_cell.angle_alpha   90.00
_cell.angle_beta   90.00
_cell.angle_gamma   90.00
#
_symmetry.space_group_name_H-M   'P 1'
#
loop_
_entity.id
_entity.type
_entity.pdbx_description
1 polymer ?
#
loop_
_entity_poly.entity_id
_entity_poly.type
_entity_poly.pdbx_seq_one_letter_code
_entity_poly.pdbx_strand_id
1 'polypeptide(L)'
;MNNKEISQENNKEKKYSHSERKQISYKIKKLKKKEDYVKLFKIIKEDTSNKFTQNSNGIWLDFKCLSNQTVKRVEIFLNIALSKDKTNSDSVNSLEYVPYSKDELAYVKNQPGPKLSNYEKSILRRHRYDEKTLEISSSEDNQQKS
;
A
#
# COMPACT_ATOMS: atom_id res chain seq x y z
N MET A 1 4.40 27.26 50.16
CA MET A 1 5.08 25.95 49.96
C MET A 1 3.99 24.90 49.84
N ASN A 2 3.47 24.71 48.63
CA ASN A 2 3.85 23.65 47.68
C ASN A 2 3.63 22.24 48.24
N ASN A 3 2.50 21.62 47.88
CA ASN A 3 2.40 20.20 47.60
C ASN A 3 1.45 20.04 46.41
N LYS A 4 2.05 20.03 45.21
CA LYS A 4 1.36 19.70 43.97
C LYS A 4 1.30 18.17 43.93
N GLU A 5 0.11 17.62 44.12
CA GLU A 5 -0.16 16.20 43.93
C GLU A 5 0.24 15.80 42.50
N ILE A 6 1.30 15.02 42.39
CA ILE A 6 1.75 14.45 41.12
C ILE A 6 0.86 13.25 40.85
N SER A 7 0.03 13.40 39.83
CA SER A 7 -0.84 12.38 39.27
C SER A 7 0.00 11.17 38.84
N GLN A 8 -0.16 10.05 39.53
CA GLN A 8 0.39 8.78 39.06
C GLN A 8 -0.46 8.27 37.89
N GLU A 9 -0.05 8.63 36.68
CA GLU A 9 -0.54 8.01 35.46
C GLU A 9 -0.13 6.53 35.48
N ASN A 10 -1.12 5.65 35.66
CA ASN A 10 -0.95 4.21 35.62
C ASN A 10 -0.51 3.75 34.22
N ASN A 11 0.78 3.88 33.90
CA ASN A 11 1.43 3.31 32.73
C ASN A 11 1.50 1.78 32.92
N LYS A 12 0.37 1.10 32.75
CA LYS A 12 0.31 -0.36 32.79
C LYS A 12 1.22 -0.88 31.67
N GLU A 13 2.33 -1.49 32.04
CA GLU A 13 3.29 -2.00 31.06
C GLU A 13 2.60 -2.99 30.12
N LYS A 14 2.58 -2.67 28.83
CA LYS A 14 2.01 -3.53 27.79
C LYS A 14 2.73 -4.88 27.82
N LYS A 15 2.04 -5.93 28.24
CA LYS A 15 2.55 -7.30 28.16
C LYS A 15 2.36 -7.81 26.73
N TYR A 16 3.44 -8.27 26.10
CA TYR A 16 3.38 -8.84 24.77
C TYR A 16 3.11 -10.34 24.85
N SER A 17 2.01 -10.76 24.24
CA SER A 17 1.66 -12.15 24.04
C SER A 17 2.64 -12.86 23.09
N HIS A 18 2.61 -14.20 23.10
CA HIS A 18 3.41 -15.00 22.18
C HIS A 18 3.11 -14.67 20.70
N SER A 19 1.83 -14.47 20.37
CA SER A 19 1.39 -14.14 19.01
C SER A 19 1.95 -12.79 18.55
N GLU A 20 1.89 -11.76 19.39
CA GLU A 20 2.44 -10.43 19.07
C GLU A 20 3.96 -10.47 18.87
N ARG A 21 4.68 -11.19 19.73
CA ARG A 21 6.14 -11.39 19.57
C ARG A 21 6.47 -12.09 18.25
N LYS A 22 5.65 -13.09 17.87
CA LYS A 22 5.78 -13.78 16.59
C LYS A 22 5.54 -12.82 15.42
N GLN A 23 4.52 -11.96 15.49
CA GLN A 23 4.28 -10.93 14.47
C GLN A 23 5.46 -9.96 14.33
N ILE A 24 6.05 -9.52 15.44
CA ILE A 24 7.25 -8.67 15.44
C ILE A 24 8.41 -9.39 14.75
N SER A 25 8.62 -10.69 15.03
CA SER A 25 9.66 -11.47 14.35
C SER A 25 9.47 -11.53 12.83
N TYR A 26 8.23 -11.63 12.35
CA TYR A 26 7.94 -11.56 10.92
C TYR A 26 8.20 -10.17 10.34
N LYS A 27 7.90 -9.10 11.08
CA LYS A 27 8.22 -7.72 10.65
C LYS A 27 9.74 -7.50 10.54
N ILE A 28 10.54 -8.05 11.45
CA ILE A 28 12.00 -7.97 11.40
C ILE A 28 12.54 -8.55 10.08
N LYS A 29 12.00 -9.69 9.63
CA LYS A 29 12.40 -10.32 8.36
C LYS A 29 12.11 -9.47 7.12
N LYS A 30 11.25 -8.46 7.23
CA LYS A 30 10.93 -7.54 6.12
C LYS A 30 11.95 -6.40 5.99
N LEU A 31 12.85 -6.22 6.97
CA LEU A 31 13.92 -5.24 6.87
C LEU A 31 14.87 -5.61 5.74
N LYS A 32 15.16 -4.65 4.86
CA LYS A 32 16.04 -4.84 3.70
C LYS A 32 17.45 -4.30 3.92
N LYS A 33 17.57 -3.22 4.72
CA LYS A 33 18.84 -2.50 4.90
C LYS A 33 19.65 -3.12 6.04
N LYS A 34 20.92 -3.40 5.78
CA LYS A 34 21.87 -3.92 6.78
C LYS A 34 21.96 -3.02 8.01
N GLU A 35 21.93 -1.71 7.80
CA GLU A 35 21.96 -0.71 8.87
C GLU A 35 20.82 -0.86 9.87
N ASP A 36 19.62 -1.24 9.40
CA ASP A 36 18.46 -1.42 10.26
C ASP A 36 18.63 -2.65 11.16
N TYR A 37 19.24 -3.73 10.65
CA TYR A 37 19.61 -4.88 11.48
C TYR A 37 20.64 -4.52 12.55
N VAL A 38 21.63 -3.66 12.23
CA VAL A 38 22.61 -3.19 13.22
C VAL A 38 21.94 -2.35 14.30
N LYS A 39 21.05 -1.42 13.93
CA LYS A 39 20.31 -0.58 14.88
C LYS A 39 19.38 -1.43 15.76
N LEU A 40 18.67 -2.38 15.15
CA LEU A 40 17.82 -3.33 15.85
C LEU A 40 18.64 -4.13 16.88
N PHE A 41 19.81 -4.63 16.49
CA PHE A 41 20.67 -5.37 17.40
C PHE A 41 21.16 -4.51 18.57
N LYS A 42 21.47 -3.23 18.34
CA LYS A 42 21.83 -2.30 19.44
C LYS A 42 20.69 -2.18 20.47
N ILE A 43 19.45 -2.01 20.02
CA ILE A 43 18.27 -1.94 20.92
C ILE A 43 18.15 -3.22 21.75
N ILE A 44 18.35 -4.38 21.13
CA ILE A 44 18.25 -5.68 21.82
C ILE A 44 19.41 -5.89 22.80
N LYS A 45 20.62 -5.46 22.41
CA LYS A 45 21.83 -5.60 23.23
C LYS A 45 21.77 -4.81 24.54
N GLU A 46 21.01 -3.72 24.57
CA GLU A 46 20.78 -2.92 25.77
C GLU A 46 19.89 -3.63 26.82
N ASP A 47 19.15 -4.67 26.44
CA ASP A 47 18.32 -5.44 27.38
C ASP A 47 19.17 -6.40 28.22
N THR A 48 19.08 -6.30 29.54
CA THR A 48 19.80 -7.18 30.47
C THR A 48 19.36 -8.64 30.40
N SER A 49 18.15 -8.90 29.91
CA SER A 49 17.58 -10.26 29.74
C SER A 49 17.84 -10.84 28.35
N ASN A 50 18.63 -10.17 27.50
CA ASN A 50 18.90 -10.68 26.17
C ASN A 50 19.62 -12.03 26.22
N LYS A 51 19.25 -12.91 25.28
CA LYS A 51 19.96 -14.15 25.01
C LYS A 51 20.18 -14.26 23.52
N PHE A 52 21.44 -14.27 23.12
CA PHE A 52 21.81 -14.46 21.73
C PHE A 52 23.04 -15.35 21.62
N THR A 53 23.12 -16.07 20.52
CA THR A 53 24.29 -16.86 20.13
C THR A 53 24.84 -16.31 18.82
N GLN A 54 26.15 -16.34 18.68
CA GLN A 54 26.85 -15.86 17.49
C GLN A 54 27.77 -16.96 16.98
N ASN A 55 27.78 -17.19 15.68
CA ASN A 55 28.78 -17.99 14.99
C ASN A 55 29.20 -17.32 13.66
N SER A 56 29.98 -18.01 12.83
CA SER A 56 30.44 -17.53 11.53
C SER A 56 29.31 -17.16 10.56
N ASN A 57 28.15 -17.80 10.68
CA ASN A 57 27.00 -17.64 9.78
C ASN A 57 26.03 -16.55 10.27
N GLY A 58 26.16 -16.05 11.50
CA GLY A 58 25.36 -14.93 11.99
C GLY A 58 25.03 -14.97 13.47
N ILE A 59 23.94 -14.29 13.82
CA ILE A 59 23.46 -14.11 15.19
C ILE A 59 22.05 -14.69 15.30
N TRP A 60 21.83 -15.57 16.27
CA TRP A 60 20.51 -16.07 16.66
C TRP A 60 20.06 -15.38 17.92
N LEU A 61 18.87 -14.78 17.88
CA LEU A 61 18.27 -14.03 18.98
C LEU A 61 17.08 -14.80 19.52
N ASP A 62 17.04 -15.05 20.83
CA ASP A 62 15.83 -15.57 21.47
C ASP A 62 14.90 -14.41 21.89
N PHE A 63 13.89 -14.19 21.07
CA PHE A 63 12.90 -13.14 21.27
C PHE A 63 11.96 -13.40 22.47
N LYS A 64 11.95 -14.61 23.03
CA LYS A 64 11.15 -14.93 24.23
C LYS A 64 11.76 -14.33 25.49
N CYS A 65 13.09 -14.22 25.55
CA CYS A 65 13.81 -13.73 26.72
C CYS A 65 13.79 -12.20 26.87
N LEU A 66 13.40 -11.48 25.80
CA LEU A 66 13.38 -10.02 25.83
C LEU A 66 12.28 -9.48 26.74
N SER A 67 12.59 -8.43 27.49
CA SER A 67 11.63 -7.71 28.31
C SER A 67 10.55 -7.06 27.44
N ASN A 68 9.36 -6.86 28.00
CA ASN A 68 8.26 -6.20 27.26
C ASN A 68 8.63 -4.77 26.85
N GLN A 69 9.45 -4.08 27.65
CA GLN A 69 9.95 -2.74 27.34
C GLN A 69 10.81 -2.75 26.08
N THR A 70 11.74 -3.71 25.95
CA THR A 70 12.57 -3.86 24.75
C THR A 70 11.75 -4.26 23.54
N VAL A 71 10.79 -5.17 23.70
CA VAL A 71 9.89 -5.55 22.60
C VAL A 71 9.08 -4.35 22.11
N LYS A 72 8.65 -3.47 23.01
CA LYS A 72 8.00 -2.19 22.65
C LYS A 72 8.92 -1.28 21.86
N ARG A 73 10.18 -1.11 22.29
CA ARG A 73 11.18 -0.30 21.56
C ARG A 73 11.44 -0.86 20.15
N VAL A 74 11.57 -2.18 20.04
CA VAL A 74 11.73 -2.87 18.75
C VAL A 74 10.51 -2.64 17.86
N GLU A 75 9.29 -2.78 18.39
CA GLU A 75 8.06 -2.54 17.63
C GLU A 75 7.99 -1.10 17.10
N ILE A 76 8.29 -0.10 17.93
CA ILE A 76 8.33 1.31 17.54
C ILE A 76 9.36 1.52 16.43
N PHE A 77 10.57 0.99 16.61
CA PHE A 77 11.64 1.08 15.62
C PHE A 77 11.21 0.48 14.27
N LEU A 78 10.61 -0.71 14.28
CA LEU A 78 10.15 -1.38 13.05
C LEU A 78 9.07 -0.60 12.33
N ASN A 79 8.12 -0.02 13.07
CA ASN A 79 7.07 0.80 12.46
C ASN A 79 7.67 2.02 11.75
N ILE A 80 8.67 2.67 12.35
CA ILE A 80 9.38 3.80 11.71
C ILE A 80 10.17 3.32 10.49
N ALA A 81 10.98 2.27 10.64
CA ALA A 81 11.85 1.77 9.58
C ALA A 81 11.05 1.32 8.34
N LEU A 82 9.96 0.57 8.55
CA LEU A 82 9.12 0.06 7.47
C LEU A 82 8.19 1.13 6.87
N SER A 83 7.93 2.22 7.57
CA SER A 83 7.11 3.32 7.02
C SER A 83 7.92 4.25 6.11
N LYS A 84 9.22 4.43 6.38
CA LYS A 84 10.13 5.21 5.51
C LYS A 84 10.27 4.61 4.11
N ASP A 85 10.08 3.31 3.98
CA ASP A 85 10.13 2.66 2.67
C ASP A 85 8.82 2.82 1.87
N LYS A 86 7.70 3.18 2.53
CA LYS A 86 6.41 3.45 1.85
C LYS A 86 6.35 4.85 1.23
N THR A 87 7.00 5.83 1.85
CA THR A 87 6.97 7.22 1.35
C THR A 87 7.65 7.40 -0.01
N ASN A 88 8.52 6.46 -0.42
CA ASN A 88 9.14 6.48 -1.75
C ASN A 88 8.36 5.68 -2.81
N SER A 89 7.39 4.84 -2.44
CA SER A 89 6.50 4.17 -3.41
C SER A 89 5.17 4.89 -3.61
N ASP A 90 4.74 5.69 -2.63
CA ASP A 90 3.40 6.27 -2.61
C ASP A 90 3.38 7.76 -3.04
N SER A 91 4.54 8.36 -3.35
CA SER A 91 4.61 9.76 -3.80
C SER A 91 4.27 9.98 -5.29
N VAL A 92 3.75 8.98 -5.99
CA VAL A 92 3.30 9.11 -7.39
C VAL A 92 1.77 9.22 -7.50
N ASN A 93 1.02 9.06 -6.40
CA ASN A 93 -0.43 9.21 -6.40
C ASN A 93 -0.91 10.19 -5.32
N SER A 94 -0.44 11.44 -5.35
CA SER A 94 -1.33 12.52 -4.93
C SER A 94 -2.44 12.55 -5.98
N LEU A 95 -3.52 11.82 -5.72
CA LEU A 95 -4.73 11.82 -6.54
C LEU A 95 -5.36 13.21 -6.40
N GLU A 96 -4.81 14.17 -7.12
CA GLU A 96 -5.42 15.49 -7.27
C GLU A 96 -6.75 15.26 -7.98
N TYR A 97 -7.83 15.61 -7.30
CA TYR A 97 -9.18 15.43 -7.83
C TYR A 97 -9.34 16.31 -9.08
N VAL A 98 -9.33 15.69 -10.26
CA VAL A 98 -9.65 16.36 -11.52
C VAL A 98 -11.17 16.20 -11.77
N PRO A 99 -11.94 17.29 -11.84
CA PRO A 99 -13.35 17.21 -12.20
C PRO A 99 -13.51 16.69 -13.63
N TYR A 100 -14.44 15.75 -13.83
CA TYR A 100 -14.74 15.11 -15.12
C TYR A 100 -15.09 16.08 -16.26
N SER A 101 -15.39 17.34 -15.97
CA SER A 101 -15.77 18.36 -16.96
C SER A 101 -14.60 18.92 -17.77
N LYS A 102 -13.35 18.55 -17.50
CA LYS A 102 -12.16 19.08 -18.20
C LYS A 102 -11.47 18.09 -19.15
N ASP A 103 -11.89 16.82 -19.19
CA ASP A 103 -11.16 15.74 -19.88
C ASP A 103 -11.81 15.23 -21.19
N GLU A 104 -12.84 15.92 -21.70
CA GLU A 104 -13.59 15.43 -22.87
C GLU A 104 -12.81 15.45 -24.20
N LEU A 105 -11.70 16.19 -24.31
CA LEU A 105 -11.04 16.39 -25.60
C LEU A 105 -9.71 15.63 -25.81
N ALA A 106 -9.08 15.11 -24.75
CA ALA A 106 -7.74 14.51 -24.86
C ALA A 106 -7.69 12.98 -24.69
N TYR A 107 -8.64 12.37 -23.97
CA TYR A 107 -8.54 10.95 -23.57
C TYR A 107 -9.19 9.94 -24.53
N VAL A 108 -10.05 10.38 -25.45
CA VAL A 108 -10.92 9.47 -26.21
C VAL A 108 -10.21 8.72 -27.34
N LYS A 109 -9.07 9.20 -27.85
CA LYS A 109 -8.43 8.61 -29.05
C LYS A 109 -7.54 7.40 -28.79
N ASN A 110 -6.99 7.20 -27.59
CA ASN A 110 -5.88 6.25 -27.37
C ASN A 110 -6.08 5.21 -26.26
N GLN A 111 -7.27 5.09 -25.66
CA GLN A 111 -7.57 4.00 -24.74
C GLN A 111 -8.58 3.02 -25.33
N PRO A 112 -8.36 1.69 -25.21
CA PRO A 112 -9.38 0.72 -25.56
C PRO A 112 -10.56 0.92 -24.62
N GLY A 113 -11.67 1.42 -25.17
CA GLY A 113 -12.90 1.65 -24.43
C GLY A 113 -13.42 0.39 -23.74
N PRO A 114 -14.47 0.52 -22.90
CA PRO A 114 -15.04 -0.60 -22.17
C PRO A 114 -15.37 -1.77 -23.10
N LYS A 115 -15.01 -2.99 -22.68
CA LYS A 115 -15.30 -4.21 -23.43
C LYS A 115 -16.81 -4.44 -23.46
N LEU A 116 -17.41 -4.21 -24.62
CA LEU A 116 -18.82 -4.50 -24.86
C LEU A 116 -19.09 -6.00 -24.86
N SER A 117 -20.23 -6.38 -24.28
CA SER A 117 -20.83 -7.71 -24.38
C SER A 117 -21.21 -8.05 -25.82
N ASN A 118 -21.44 -9.34 -26.09
CA ASN A 118 -21.85 -9.79 -27.43
C ASN A 118 -23.20 -9.21 -27.86
N TYR A 119 -24.10 -8.98 -26.90
CA TYR A 119 -25.40 -8.36 -27.14
C TYR A 119 -25.26 -6.89 -27.55
N GLU A 120 -24.47 -6.11 -26.84
CA GLU A 120 -24.20 -4.71 -27.18
C GLU A 120 -23.50 -4.59 -28.54
N LYS A 121 -22.54 -5.48 -28.84
CA LYS A 121 -21.90 -5.56 -30.17
C LYS A 121 -22.91 -5.85 -31.28
N SER A 122 -23.92 -6.69 -31.00
CA SER A 122 -24.99 -7.00 -31.94
C SER A 122 -25.85 -5.78 -32.26
N ILE A 123 -26.25 -5.03 -31.22
CA ILE A 123 -27.02 -3.79 -31.36
C ILE A 123 -26.25 -2.78 -32.22
N LEU A 124 -24.98 -2.54 -31.91
CA LEU A 124 -24.15 -1.59 -32.65
C LEU A 124 -23.90 -2.01 -34.11
N ARG A 125 -23.80 -3.32 -34.39
CA ARG A 125 -23.73 -3.80 -35.77
C ARG A 125 -25.01 -3.45 -36.53
N ARG A 126 -26.18 -3.68 -35.93
CA ARG A 126 -27.48 -3.39 -36.56
C ARG A 126 -27.62 -1.91 -36.92
N HIS A 127 -27.36 -1.02 -35.97
CA HIS A 127 -27.42 0.43 -36.22
C HIS A 127 -26.52 0.87 -37.37
N ARG A 128 -25.27 0.37 -37.44
CA ARG A 128 -24.36 0.69 -38.55
C ARG A 128 -24.84 0.18 -39.91
N TYR A 129 -25.53 -0.95 -39.95
CA TYR A 129 -26.13 -1.44 -41.20
C TYR A 129 -27.30 -0.54 -41.62
N ASP A 130 -28.17 -0.18 -40.69
CA ASP A 130 -29.33 0.67 -40.96
C ASP A 130 -28.89 2.07 -41.45
N GLU A 131 -27.87 2.67 -40.81
CA GLU A 131 -27.25 3.93 -41.26
C GLU A 131 -26.70 3.82 -42.68
N LYS A 132 -25.92 2.76 -42.97
CA LYS A 132 -25.34 2.55 -44.29
C LYS A 132 -26.41 2.34 -45.37
N THR A 133 -27.51 1.67 -45.05
CA THR A 133 -28.62 1.50 -46.00
C THR A 133 -29.36 2.82 -46.28
N LEU A 134 -29.48 3.69 -45.28
CA LEU A 134 -30.09 5.02 -45.44
C LEU A 134 -29.20 5.97 -46.26
N GLU A 135 -27.88 5.87 -46.11
CA GLU A 135 -26.91 6.61 -46.95
C GLU A 135 -26.95 6.17 -48.41
N ILE A 136 -27.14 4.88 -48.67
CA ILE A 136 -27.26 4.34 -50.04
C ILE A 136 -28.57 4.81 -50.69
N SER A 137 -29.71 4.71 -49.98
CA SER A 137 -31.00 5.15 -50.55
C SER A 137 -31.06 6.66 -50.83
N SER A 138 -30.44 7.48 -49.97
CA SER A 138 -30.38 8.94 -50.18
C SER A 138 -29.40 9.36 -51.29
N SER A 139 -28.47 8.49 -51.68
CA SER A 139 -27.55 8.72 -52.80
C SER A 139 -28.18 8.34 -54.14
N GLU A 140 -29.07 7.36 -54.17
CA GLU A 140 -29.77 6.90 -55.40
C GLU A 140 -30.90 7.85 -55.81
N ASP A 141 -31.62 8.46 -54.87
CA ASP A 141 -32.70 9.42 -55.15
C ASP A 141 -32.21 10.73 -55.81
N ASN A 142 -30.92 11.06 -55.68
CA ASN A 142 -30.32 12.25 -56.30
C ASN A 142 -29.86 12.05 -57.75
N GLN A 143 -29.91 10.83 -58.31
CA GLN A 143 -29.53 10.56 -59.71
C GLN A 143 -30.71 10.49 -60.69
N GLN A 144 -31.96 10.60 -60.24
CA GLN A 144 -33.15 10.59 -61.10
C GLN A 144 -33.84 11.97 -61.28
N LYS A 145 -33.23 13.06 -60.79
CA LYS A 145 -33.71 14.44 -61.00
C LYS A 145 -32.70 15.33 -61.73
N SER A 146 -32.06 14.81 -62.78
CA SER A 146 -31.34 15.61 -63.79
C SER A 146 -31.81 15.23 -65.18
#